data_AF-A0A377IZ06-F1
#
_entry.id   AF-A0A377IZ06-F1
#
_cell.length_a   1.000
_cell.length_b   1.000
_cell.length_c   1.000
_cell.angle_alpha   90.00
_cell.angle_beta   90.00
_cell.angle_gamma   90.00
#
_symmetry.space_group_name_H-M   'P 1'
#
loop_
_entity.id
_entity.type
_entity.pdbx_description
1 polymer ?
#
loop_
_entity_poly.entity_id
_entity_poly.type
_entity_poly.pdbx_seq_one_letter_code
_entity_poly.pdbx_strand_id
1 'polypeptide(L)' 'MKKRTVTKVHSGRVEYNKKPHFAYRLIEWESKTVEVRPAQGFLAVYTLKGNLICHASRLITNTGALA' A
#
# COMPACT_ATOMS: atom_id res chain seq x y z
N MET A 1 10.04 -14.08 15.24
CA MET A 1 8.79 -13.71 14.52
C MET A 1 8.99 -12.39 13.79
N LYS A 2 8.85 -12.33 12.46
CA LYS A 2 8.83 -11.04 11.75
C LYS A 2 7.54 -10.30 12.12
N LYS A 3 7.66 -9.07 12.62
CA LYS A 3 6.53 -8.23 13.00
C LYS A 3 5.70 -7.94 11.73
N ARG A 4 4.44 -8.38 11.70
CA ARG A 4 3.54 -8.10 10.58
C ARG A 4 3.12 -6.63 10.65
N THR A 5 3.27 -5.90 9.56
CA THR A 5 2.72 -4.55 9.45
C THR A 5 1.33 -4.66 8.84
N VAL A 6 0.32 -4.32 9.63
CA VAL A 6 -1.09 -4.43 9.24
C VAL A 6 -1.67 -3.03 9.22
N THR A 7 -2.38 -2.69 8.14
CA THR A 7 -2.95 -1.36 7.95
C THR A 7 -4.32 -1.45 7.30
N LYS A 8 -5.12 -0.40 7.44
CA LYS A 8 -6.44 -0.29 6.83
C LYS A 8 -6.29 0.43 5.49
N VAL A 9 -6.95 -0.10 4.47
CA VAL A 9 -7.00 0.54 3.17
C VAL A 9 -7.94 1.75 3.24
N HIS A 10 -7.51 2.87 2.67
CA HIS A 10 -8.33 4.06 2.54
C HIS A 10 -8.09 4.78 1.22
N SER A 11 -9.16 5.01 0.44
CA SER A 11 -9.14 5.65 -0.88
C SER A 11 -8.10 5.03 -1.83
N GLY A 12 -8.01 3.70 -1.86
CA GLY A 12 -7.03 2.97 -2.67
C GLY A 12 -5.58 3.09 -2.19
N ARG A 13 -5.36 3.53 -0.94
CA ARG A 13 -4.04 3.73 -0.35
C ARG A 13 -3.83 2.85 0.88
N VAL A 14 -2.56 2.54 1.14
CA VAL A 14 -2.07 1.95 2.38
C VAL A 14 -0.90 2.76 2.89
N GLU A 15 -0.82 2.92 4.21
CA GLU A 15 0.27 3.65 4.85
C GLU A 15 1.34 2.68 5.37
N TYR A 16 2.60 2.99 5.05
CA TYR A 16 3.76 2.31 5.60
C TYR A 16 4.81 3.33 5.98
N ASN A 17 5.31 3.28 7.21
CA ASN A 17 6.28 4.24 7.75
C ASN A 17 5.86 5.71 7.51
N LYS A 18 4.59 6.04 7.77
CA LYS A 18 4.02 7.39 7.55
C LYS A 18 4.03 7.88 6.09
N LYS A 19 4.22 6.97 5.14
CA LYS A 19 4.21 7.28 3.71
C LYS A 19 3.06 6.55 3.01
N PRO A 20 2.16 7.27 2.33
CA PRO A 20 1.08 6.65 1.58
C PRO A 20 1.63 5.98 0.32
N HIS A 21 1.13 4.77 0.05
CA HIS A 21 1.35 4.03 -1.18
C HIS A 21 0.00 3.73 -1.81
N PHE A 22 -0.06 3.79 -3.13
CA PHE A 22 -1.29 3.67 -3.89
C PHE A 22 -1.24 2.47 -4.83
N ALA A 23 -2.40 1.83 -5.02
CA ALA A 23 -2.66 0.93 -6.13
C ALA A 23 -4.15 0.98 -6.46
N TYR A 24 -4.50 1.03 -7.74
CA TYR A 24 -5.90 1.03 -8.18
C TYR A 24 -6.71 -0.15 -7.61
N ARG A 25 -6.10 -1.34 -7.53
CA ARG A 25 -6.73 -2.55 -6.99
C ARG A 25 -7.16 -2.41 -5.52
N LEU A 26 -6.57 -1.48 -4.77
CA LEU A 26 -6.94 -1.25 -3.38
C LEU A 26 -8.25 -0.48 -3.23
N ILE A 27 -8.78 0.16 -4.30
CA ILE A 27 -10.08 0.85 -4.24
C ILE A 27 -11.20 -0.14 -3.88
N GLU A 28 -11.13 -1.37 -4.42
CA GLU A 28 -12.07 -2.47 -4.12
C GLU A 28 -11.92 -3.03 -2.69
N TRP A 29 -10.88 -2.60 -1.98
CA TRP A 29 -10.54 -3.04 -0.63
C TRP A 29 -10.79 -1.96 0.43
N GLU A 30 -11.57 -0.93 0.10
CA GLU A 30 -11.86 0.17 1.02
C GLU A 30 -12.28 -0.33 2.42
N SER A 31 -11.69 0.29 3.44
CA SER A 31 -11.90 -0.06 4.84
C SER A 31 -11.53 -1.48 5.26
N LYS A 32 -10.97 -2.32 4.37
CA LYS A 32 -10.45 -3.64 4.73
C LYS A 32 -9.05 -3.54 5.32
N THR A 33 -8.74 -4.47 6.20
CA THR A 33 -7.42 -4.62 6.81
C THR A 33 -6.55 -5.55 5.98
N VAL A 34 -5.33 -5.10 5.67
CA VAL A 34 -4.37 -5.82 4.83
C VAL A 34 -2.99 -5.86 5.49
N GLU A 35 -2.19 -6.86 5.13
CA GLU A 35 -0.79 -6.94 5.52
C GLU A 35 0.07 -6.28 4.44
N VAL A 36 1.01 -5.42 4.84
CA VAL A 36 1.96 -4.77 3.94
C VAL A 36 3.38 -5.26 4.22
N ARG A 37 4.11 -5.55 3.15
CA ARG A 37 5.50 -6.00 3.21
C ARG A 37 6.36 -5.15 2.27
N PRO A 38 7.52 -4.64 2.72
CA PRO A 38 8.45 -3.96 1.83
C PRO A 38 9.02 -4.94 0.80
N ALA A 39 9.04 -4.52 -0.45
CA ALA A 39 9.65 -5.21 -1.58
C ALA A 39 10.42 -4.18 -2.43
N GLN A 40 11.35 -4.61 -3.29
CA GLN A 40 12.28 -3.70 -3.98
C GLN A 40 11.55 -2.62 -4.80
N GLY A 41 11.49 -1.39 -4.26
CA GLY A 41 10.85 -0.24 -4.91
C GLY A 41 9.33 -0.12 -4.73
N PHE A 42 8.68 -1.05 -4.04
CA PHE A 42 7.22 -1.07 -3.84
C PHE A 42 6.81 -1.74 -2.52
N LEU A 43 5.53 -1.66 -2.17
CA LEU A 43 4.92 -2.44 -1.09
C LEU A 43 4.12 -3.58 -1.68
N ALA A 44 4.44 -4.81 -1.29
CA ALA A 44 3.58 -5.95 -1.55
C ALA A 44 2.44 -5.98 -0.51
N VAL A 45 1.19 -5.99 -0.99
CA VAL A 45 -0.01 -5.97 -0.16
C VAL A 45 -0.67 -7.34 -0.21
N TYR A 46 -0.95 -7.90 0.96
CA TYR A 46 -1.50 -9.24 1.13
C TYR A 46 -2.79 -9.21 1.95
N THR A 47 -3.63 -10.21 1.72
CA THR A 47 -4.69 -10.57 2.66
C THR A 47 -4.10 -11.05 3.98
N LEU A 48 -4.87 -10.99 5.07
CA LEU A 48 -4.45 -11.53 6.37
C LEU A 48 -4.18 -13.05 6.36
N LYS A 49 -4.69 -13.75 5.34
CA LYS A 49 -4.43 -15.18 5.08
C LYS A 49 -3.14 -15.44 4.31
N GLY A 50 -2.44 -14.39 3.86
CA GLY A 50 -1.17 -14.49 3.15
C GLY A 50 -1.25 -14.50 1.63
N ASN A 51 -2.44 -14.36 1.04
CA ASN A 51 -2.60 -14.24 -0.42
C ASN A 51 -2.20 -12.84 -0.91
N LEU A 52 -1.40 -12.76 -1.98
CA LEU A 52 -1.01 -11.50 -2.60
C LEU A 52 -2.23 -10.83 -3.26
N ILE A 53 -2.43 -9.53 -2.98
CA ILE A 53 -3.48 -8.71 -3.60
C ILE A 53 -2.87 -7.92 -4.76
N CYS A 54 -1.86 -7.09 -4.48
CA CYS A 54 -1.19 -6.23 -5.46
C CYS A 54 0.13 -5.68 -4.94
N HIS A 55 0.86 -4.98 -5.82
CA HIS A 55 1.97 -4.11 -5.45
C HIS A 55 1.49 -2.65 -5.43
N ALA A 56 1.75 -1.94 -4.35
CA ALA A 56 1.46 -0.52 -4.19
C ALA A 56 2.75 0.31 -4.27
N SER A 57 2.73 1.37 -5.05
CA SER A 57 3.87 2.27 -5.24
C SER A 57 3.63 3.60 -4.54
N ARG A 58 4.71 4.33 -4.26
CA ARG A 58 4.57 5.73 -3.87
C ARG A 58 4.05 6.51 -5.06
N LEU A 59 3.05 7.37 -4.85
CA LEU A 59 2.69 8.36 -5.86
C LEU A 59 3.91 9.26 -6.06
N ILE A 60 4.39 9.38 -7.30
CA ILE A 60 5.37 10.40 -7.67
C ILE A 60 4.62 11.72 -7.61
N THR A 61 4.82 12.50 -6.55
CA THR A 61 4.35 13.87 -6.48
C THR A 61 5.20 14.69 -7.44
N ASN A 62 4.71 14.86 -8.67
CA ASN A 62 5.34 15.71 -9.69
C ASN A 62 5.03 17.19 -9.42
N THR A 63 5.20 17.64 -8.17
CA THR A 63 4.79 18.98 -7.70
C THR A 63 5.87 20.03 -7.98
N GLY A 64 6.43 20.03 -9.20
CA GLY A 64 7.49 20.97 -9.58
C GLY A 64 7.81 21.10 -11.07
N ALA A 65 7.06 20.46 -11.97
CA ALA A 65 7.34 20.52 -13.41
C ALA A 65 6.43 21.50 -14.20
N LEU A 66 5.62 22.31 -13.50
CA LEU A 66 4.71 23.29 -14.12
C LEU A 66 4.65 24.60 -13.31
N ALA A 67 5.79 25.16 -12.96
CA ALA A 67 5.90 26.54 -12.48
C ALA A 67 7.04 27.25 -13.22
#